data_AF-A0A0Q6QYL0-F1
#
_entry.id   AF-A0A0Q6QYL0-F1
#
_cell.length_a   1.000
_cell.length_b   1.000
_cell.length_c   1.000
_cell.angle_alpha   90.00
_cell.angle_beta   90.00
_cell.angle_gamma   90.00
#
_symmetry.space_group_name_H-M   'P 1'
#
loop_
_entity.id
_entity.type
_entity.pdbx_description
1 polymer ?
#
loop_
_entity_poly.entity_id
_entity_poly.type
_entity_poly.pdbx_seq_one_letter_code
_entity_poly.pdbx_strand_id
1 'polypeptide(L)' 'MKKEPDFRTMSEAVQHWYRFYEVPPNDQSSQVLCTAAISLYNEGYRSVDDIATALIGTYVGIWSTKVNAPTSSAIH' A
#
# COMPACT_ATOMS: atom_id res chain seq x y z
N MET A 1 -0.07 11.68 26.29
CA MET A 1 -0.97 10.64 25.74
C MET A 1 -0.32 10.08 24.49
N LYS A 2 0.16 8.83 24.52
CA LYS A 2 0.53 8.12 23.30
C LYS A 2 -0.80 7.84 22.59
N LYS A 3 -1.10 8.55 21.49
CA LYS A 3 -2.24 8.17 20.64
C LYS A 3 -1.88 6.78 20.14
N GLU A 4 -2.60 5.77 20.62
CA GLU A 4 -2.47 4.44 20.07
C GLU A 4 -2.73 4.59 18.57
N PRO A 5 -1.77 4.20 17.71
CA PRO A 5 -1.99 4.24 16.29
C PRO A 5 -3.27 3.46 16.01
N ASP A 6 -4.18 4.06 15.25
CA ASP A 6 -5.48 3.47 14.97
C ASP A 6 -5.25 2.29 14.01
N PHE A 7 -4.85 1.15 14.58
CA PHE A 7 -4.42 -0.03 13.84
C PHE A 7 -5.49 -0.51 12.88
N ARG A 8 -6.76 -0.33 13.26
CA ARG A 8 -7.90 -0.62 12.40
C ARG A 8 -7.87 0.24 11.14
N THR A 9 -7.72 1.55 11.28
CA THR A 9 -7.61 2.48 10.15
C THR A 9 -6.46 2.08 9.22
N MET A 10 -5.29 1.74 9.79
CA MET A 10 -4.12 1.31 9.01
C MET A 10 -4.35 -0.03 8.30
N SER A 11 -4.88 -1.04 8.99
CA SER A 11 -5.18 -2.35 8.40
C SER A 11 -6.23 -2.28 7.31
N GLU A 12 -7.25 -1.43 7.45
CA GLU A 12 -8.24 -1.19 6.38
C GLU A 12 -7.59 -0.51 5.17
N ALA A 13 -6.71 0.47 5.38
CA ALA A 13 -6.00 1.16 4.30
C ALA A 13 -5.07 0.21 3.52
N VAL A 14 -4.35 -0.67 4.22
CA VAL A 14 -3.49 -1.70 3.63
C VAL A 14 -4.31 -2.69 2.82
N GLN A 15 -5.48 -3.12 3.30
CA GLN A 15 -6.38 -3.99 2.54
C GLN A 15 -6.92 -3.30 1.28
N HIS A 16 -7.25 -2.01 1.35
CA HIS A 16 -7.64 -1.24 0.18
C HIS A 16 -6.55 -1.19 -0.87
N TRP A 17 -5.30 -0.99 -0.44
CA TRP A 17 -4.15 -1.04 -1.33
C TRP A 17 -4.03 -2.39 -2.05
N TYR A 18 -4.12 -3.51 -1.31
CA TYR A 18 -4.08 -4.84 -1.92
C TYR A 18 -5.23 -5.09 -2.89
N ARG A 19 -6.43 -4.64 -2.55
CA ARG A 19 -7.62 -4.79 -3.39
C ARG A 19 -7.56 -3.94 -4.65
N PHE A 20 -6.95 -2.75 -4.58
CA PHE A 20 -6.74 -1.87 -5.73
C PHE A 20 -5.79 -2.49 -6.75
N TYR A 21 -4.70 -3.10 -6.28
CA TYR A 21 -3.71 -3.75 -7.14
C TYR A 21 -4.01 -5.24 -7.40
N GLU A 22 -5.12 -5.76 -6.86
CA GLU A 22 -5.54 -7.17 -6.93
C GLU A 22 -4.42 -8.18 -6.59
N VAL A 23 -3.51 -7.78 -5.68
CA VAL A 23 -2.36 -8.61 -5.27
C VAL A 23 -2.67 -9.37 -3.99
N PRO A 24 -2.20 -10.62 -3.88
CA PRO A 24 -2.33 -11.37 -2.64
C PRO A 24 -1.52 -10.69 -1.52
N PRO A 25 -2.04 -10.69 -0.29
CA PRO A 25 -1.29 -10.21 0.86
C PRO A 25 -0.01 -11.03 1.02
N ASN A 26 1.11 -10.33 1.14
CA ASN A 26 2.43 -10.93 1.26
C ASN A 26 3.14 -10.33 2.47
N ASP A 27 3.77 -11.13 3.32
CA ASP A 27 4.38 -10.69 4.58
C ASP A 27 5.32 -9.48 4.42
N GLN A 28 6.19 -9.52 3.42
CA GLN A 28 7.13 -8.42 3.14
C GLN A 28 6.39 -7.12 2.77
N SER A 29 5.32 -7.25 2.00
CA SER A 29 4.53 -6.11 1.51
C SER A 29 3.68 -5.54 2.63
N SER A 30 3.11 -6.40 3.47
CA SER A 30 2.34 -6.02 4.64
C SER A 30 3.20 -5.25 5.64
N GLN A 31 4.45 -5.68 5.86
CA GLN A 31 5.37 -4.96 6.75
C GLN A 31 5.68 -3.55 6.22
N VAL A 32 6.02 -3.42 4.93
CA VAL A 32 6.31 -2.12 4.31
C VAL A 32 5.09 -1.19 4.33
N LEU A 33 3.91 -1.71 3.94
CA LEU A 33 2.67 -0.94 3.92
C LEU A 33 2.22 -0.54 5.33
N CYS A 34 2.39 -1.40 6.34
CA CYS A 34 2.13 -1.04 7.74
C CYS A 34 3.06 0.07 8.23
N THR A 35 4.37 -0.02 7.97
CA THR A 35 5.31 1.04 8.36
C THR A 35 4.96 2.37 7.67
N ALA A 36 4.62 2.33 6.39
CA ALA A 36 4.18 3.51 5.65
C ALA A 36 2.87 4.10 6.21
N ALA A 37 1.88 3.27 6.50
CA ALA A 37 0.62 3.70 7.09
C ALA A 37 0.82 4.38 8.46
N ILE A 38 1.75 3.87 9.27
CA ILE A 38 2.13 4.51 10.55
C ILE A 38 2.78 5.87 10.29
N SER A 39 3.72 5.99 9.34
CA SER A 39 4.34 7.28 9.01
C SER A 39 3.31 8.30 8.53
N LEU A 40 2.39 7.92 7.64
CA LEU A 40 1.30 8.77 7.17
C LEU A 40 0.40 9.21 8.34
N TYR A 41 0.08 8.30 9.25
CA TYR A 41 -0.72 8.65 10.43
C TYR A 41 0.00 9.66 11.35
N ASN A 42 1.32 9.57 11.47
CA ASN A 42 2.12 10.55 12.21
C ASN A 42 2.23 11.89 11.46
N GLU A 43 2.16 11.89 10.14
CA GLU A 43 2.17 13.09 9.30
C GLU A 43 0.85 13.88 9.38
N GLY A 44 -0.23 13.20 9.78
CA GLY A 44 -1.53 13.81 10.08
C GLY A 44 -2.73 13.15 9.39
N TYR A 45 -2.49 12.16 8.53
CA TYR A 45 -3.56 11.43 7.86
C TYR A 45 -4.33 10.55 8.87
N ARG A 46 -5.62 10.83 9.08
CA ARG A 46 -6.46 10.05 10.01
C ARG A 46 -7.57 9.26 9.34
N SER A 47 -7.74 9.38 8.02
CA SER A 47 -8.77 8.68 7.27
C SER A 47 -8.19 7.45 6.58
N VAL A 48 -8.97 6.36 6.54
CA VAL A 48 -8.61 5.14 5.81
C VAL A 48 -8.35 5.47 4.34
N ASP A 49 -9.22 6.29 3.74
CA ASP A 49 -9.17 6.61 2.31
C ASP A 49 -7.94 7.47 1.95
N ASP A 50 -7.62 8.46 2.78
CA ASP A 50 -6.41 9.27 2.64
C ASP A 50 -5.13 8.42 2.74
N ILE A 51 -5.05 7.54 3.76
CA ILE A 51 -3.89 6.67 3.94
C ILE A 51 -3.79 5.69 2.76
N ALA A 52 -4.91 5.09 2.34
CA ALA A 52 -4.93 4.18 1.19
C ALA A 52 -4.49 4.89 -0.09
N THR A 53 -5.01 6.09 -0.37
CA THR A 53 -4.64 6.90 -1.54
C THR A 53 -3.17 7.27 -1.52
N ALA A 54 -2.64 7.68 -0.37
CA ALA A 54 -1.22 7.98 -0.20
C ALA A 54 -0.35 6.74 -0.39
N LEU A 55 -0.75 5.58 0.14
CA LEU A 55 -0.08 4.30 -0.10
C LEU A 55 -0.12 3.93 -1.58
N ILE A 56 -1.26 4.10 -2.26
CA ILE A 56 -1.41 3.81 -3.69
C ILE A 56 -0.48 4.70 -4.49
N GLY A 57 -0.46 6.01 -4.23
CA GLY A 57 0.39 6.97 -4.95
C GLY A 57 1.89 6.80 -4.67
N THR A 58 2.26 6.43 -3.44
CA THR A 58 3.68 6.28 -3.06
C THR A 58 4.25 4.92 -3.50
N TYR A 59 3.47 3.85 -3.39
CA TYR A 59 3.92 2.47 -3.61
C TYR A 59 3.50 1.88 -4.97
N VAL A 60 2.93 2.68 -5.86
CA VAL A 60 2.65 2.29 -7.26
C VAL A 60 3.87 1.73 -7.98
N GLY A 61 5.06 2.27 -7.69
CA GLY A 61 6.31 1.94 -8.37
C GLY A 61 6.89 0.57 -8.02
N ILE A 62 6.69 0.09 -6.79
CA ILE A 62 7.29 -1.19 -6.34
C ILE A 62 6.74 -2.37 -7.15
N TRP A 63 5.49 -2.28 -7.61
CA TRP A 63 4.83 -3.33 -8.39
C TRP A 63 4.69 -3.00 -9.88
N SER A 64 4.56 -1.71 -10.25
CA SER A 64 4.59 -1.29 -11.66
C SER A 64 5.89 -1.68 -12.37
N THR A 65 7.00 -1.73 -11.62
CA THR A 65 8.30 -2.17 -12.15
C THR A 65 8.34 -3.68 -12.39
N LYS A 66 7.52 -4.46 -11.67
CA LYS A 66 7.50 -5.93 -11.81
C LYS A 66 6.55 -6.40 -12.93
N VAL A 67 5.51 -5.62 -13.25
CA VAL A 67 4.58 -5.92 -14.37
C VAL A 67 5.07 -5.44 -15.74
N ASN A 68 6.09 -4.57 -15.80
CA ASN A 68 6.76 -4.18 -17.05
C ASN A 68 8.01 -5.02 -17.37
N ALA A 69 8.20 -6.19 -16.75
CA ALA A 69 9.02 -7.20 -17.39
C ALA A 69 8.26 -7.63 -18.66
N PRO A 70 8.77 -7.31 -19.86
CA PRO A 70 8.00 -7.37 -21.09
C PRO A 70 7.55 -8.80 -21.31
N THR A 71 6.24 -9.04 -21.32
CA THR A 71 5.67 -10.11 -22.14
C THR A 71 5.93 -9.72 -23.60
N SER A 72 7.19 -9.89 -24.01
CA SER A 72 7.59 -9.91 -25.41
C SER A 72 7.02 -11.20 -26.02
N SER A 73 5.70 -11.23 -26.20
CA SER A 73 5.11 -12.06 -27.23
C SER A 73 5.33 -11.33 -28.54
N ALA A 74 6.57 -11.42 -29.03
CA ALA A 74 6.85 -11.22 -30.45
C ALA A 74 6.17 -12.36 -31.20
N ILE A 75 4.94 -12.11 -31.63
CA ILE A 75 4.33 -12.85 -32.72
C ILE A 75 4.95 -12.34 -34.02
N HIS A 76 5.83 -13.14 -34.63
CA HIS A 76 6.00 -13.17 -36.09
C HIS A 76 6.58 -14.51 -36.54
#